data_AF-A0AAN8C2R8-F1
#
_entry.id   AF-A0AAN8C2R8-F1
#
_cell.length_a   1.000
_cell.length_b   1.000
_cell.length_c   1.000
_cell.angle_alpha   90.00
_cell.angle_beta   90.00
_cell.angle_gamma   90.00
#
_symmetry.space_group_name_H-M   'P 1'
#
loop_
_entity.id
_entity.type
_entity.pdbx_description
1 polymer ?
#
loop_
_entity_poly.entity_id
_entity_poly.type
_entity_poly.pdbx_seq_one_letter_code
_entity_poly.pdbx_strand_id
1 'polypeptide(L)'
;MANHLKEQVIKLYKTLLYLGRDYPQGAAYFRGRLKSAFMKNKDEMDPEKIQKLVARGDFVIKELEALYFLRKYRAMKKRYFDPEKKSDT
;
A
#
# COMPACT_ATOMS: atom_id res chain seq x y z
N MET A 1 5.54 -26.06 9.08
CA MET A 1 5.82 -24.63 9.33
C MET A 1 6.16 -23.83 8.06
N ALA A 2 6.96 -24.35 7.12
CA ALA A 2 7.33 -23.63 5.89
C ALA A 2 6.14 -23.23 4.98
N ASN A 3 5.08 -24.06 4.89
CA ASN A 3 3.90 -23.74 4.07
C ASN A 3 3.16 -22.48 4.53
N HIS A 4 3.15 -22.18 5.84
CA HIS A 4 2.42 -21.02 6.36
C HIS A 4 3.07 -19.69 5.97
N LEU A 5 4.41 -19.64 5.95
CA LEU A 5 5.14 -18.44 5.52
C LEU A 5 4.91 -18.14 4.04
N LYS A 6 4.91 -19.17 3.19
CA LYS A 6 4.63 -19.01 1.75
C LYS A 6 3.22 -18.46 1.51
N GLU A 7 2.22 -18.97 2.23
CA GLU A 7 0.84 -18.47 2.16
C GLU A 7 0.74 -17.01 2.59
N GLN A 8 1.39 -16.63 3.69
CA GLN A 8 1.43 -15.24 4.17
C GLN A 8 2.05 -14.30 3.13
N VAL A 9 3.18 -14.68 2.53
CA VAL A 9 3.85 -13.88 1.48
C VAL A 9 2.95 -13.72 0.24
N ILE A 10 2.28 -14.79 -0.19
CA ILE A 10 1.35 -14.74 -1.34
C ILE A 10 0.16 -13.84 -1.02
N LYS A 11 -0.42 -13.96 0.17
CA LYS A 11 -1.52 -13.10 0.63
C LYS A 11 -1.10 -11.63 0.63
N LEU A 12 0.05 -11.33 1.22
CA LEU A 12 0.63 -9.99 1.27
C LEU A 12 0.81 -9.41 -0.14
N TYR A 13 1.38 -10.18 -1.07
CA TYR A 13 1.56 -9.74 -2.46
C TYR A 13 0.23 -9.38 -3.14
N LYS A 14 -0.80 -10.21 -2.98
CA LYS A 14 -2.13 -9.95 -3.55
C LYS A 14 -2.79 -8.72 -2.92
N THR A 15 -2.68 -8.54 -1.60
CA THR A 15 -3.22 -7.38 -0.89
C THR A 15 -2.56 -6.09 -1.36
N LEU A 16 -1.22 -6.05 -1.41
CA LEU A 16 -0.48 -4.88 -1.89
C LEU A 16 -0.80 -4.56 -3.35
N LEU A 17 -0.94 -5.59 -4.21
CA LEU A 17 -1.31 -5.39 -5.61
C LEU A 17 -2.72 -4.80 -5.76
N TYR A 18 -3.65 -5.17 -4.88
CA TYR A 18 -5.00 -4.61 -4.86
C TYR A 18 -4.99 -3.14 -4.40
N LEU A 19 -4.35 -2.84 -3.28
CA LEU A 19 -4.26 -1.48 -2.73
C LEU A 19 -3.48 -0.52 -3.64
N GLY A 20 -2.47 -1.02 -4.32
CA GLY A 20 -1.64 -0.24 -5.24
C GLY A 20 -2.33 0.17 -6.55
N ARG A 21 -3.57 -0.26 -6.81
CA ARG A 21 -4.32 0.13 -8.03
C ARG A 21 -4.62 1.63 -8.08
N ASP A 22 -4.92 2.20 -6.91
CA ASP A 22 -5.25 3.62 -6.76
C ASP A 22 -4.02 4.48 -6.39
N TYR A 23 -2.82 3.96 -6.60
CA TYR A 23 -1.60 4.66 -6.27
C TYR A 23 -1.46 5.94 -7.13
N PRO A 24 -1.05 7.10 -6.56
CA PRO A 24 -1.05 8.37 -7.29
C PRO A 24 -0.22 8.40 -8.58
N GLN A 25 0.87 7.62 -8.64
CA GLN A 25 1.72 7.50 -9.84
C GLN A 25 1.24 6.41 -10.82
N GLY A 26 0.09 5.79 -10.55
CA GLY A 26 -0.52 4.75 -11.36
C GLY A 26 -0.16 3.32 -10.95
N ALA A 27 -1.08 2.40 -11.29
CA ALA A 27 -0.98 0.99 -10.94
C ALA A 27 0.25 0.29 -11.54
N ALA A 28 0.64 0.64 -12.77
CA ALA A 28 1.78 0.04 -13.45
C ALA A 28 3.10 0.36 -12.74
N TYR A 29 3.27 1.62 -12.32
CA TYR A 29 4.44 2.05 -11.55
C TYR A 29 4.55 1.29 -10.22
N PHE A 30 3.46 1.24 -9.47
CA PHE A 30 3.42 0.53 -8.19
C PHE A 30 3.71 -0.97 -8.38
N ARG A 31 3.07 -1.61 -9.37
CA ARG A 31 3.28 -3.03 -9.68
C ARG A 31 4.73 -3.34 -10.02
N GLY A 32 5.41 -2.48 -10.78
CA GLY A 32 6.83 -2.64 -11.10
C GLY A 32 7.72 -2.62 -9.85
N ARG A 33 7.48 -1.66 -8.95
CA ARG A 33 8.21 -1.53 -7.67
C ARG A 33 7.92 -2.70 -6.74
N LEU A 34 6.66 -3.12 -6.63
CA LEU A 34 6.24 -4.27 -5.84
C LEU A 34 6.93 -5.54 -6.34
N LYS A 35 6.87 -5.82 -7.65
CA LYS A 35 7.54 -6.99 -8.25
C LYS A 35 9.05 -6.96 -7.97
N SER A 36 9.71 -5.82 -8.15
CA SER A 36 11.14 -5.68 -7.88
C SER A 36 11.49 -5.98 -6.42
N ALA A 37 10.70 -5.48 -5.46
CA ALA A 37 10.93 -5.72 -4.03
C ALA A 37 10.81 -7.20 -3.65
N PHE A 38 9.81 -7.91 -4.17
CA PHE A 38 9.65 -9.36 -3.91
C PHE A 38 10.73 -10.17 -4.62
N MET A 39 11.10 -9.81 -5.85
CA MET A 39 12.17 -10.50 -6.60
C MET A 39 13.55 -10.37 -5.94
N LYS A 40 13.83 -9.23 -5.30
CA LYS A 40 15.09 -9.02 -4.55
C LYS A 40 15.25 -9.97 -3.36
N ASN A 41 14.15 -10.45 -2.78
CA ASN A 41 14.16 -11.31 -1.60
C ASN A 41 13.70 -12.75 -1.91
N LYS A 42 13.67 -13.16 -3.19
CA LYS A 42 13.10 -14.44 -3.63
C LYS A 42 13.85 -15.67 -3.10
N ASP A 43 15.16 -15.52 -2.87
CA ASP A 43 16.07 -16.60 -2.47
C ASP A 43 16.30 -16.62 -0.94
N GLU A 44 15.59 -15.77 -0.18
CA GLU A 44 15.67 -15.76 1.28
C GLU A 44 14.96 -17.00 1.84
N MET A 45 15.70 -17.78 2.63
CA MET A 45 15.21 -19.03 3.22
C MET A 45 15.11 -18.95 4.74
N ASP A 46 15.67 -17.91 5.36
CA ASP A 46 15.63 -17.70 6.80
C ASP A 46 14.20 -17.31 7.26
N PRO A 47 13.54 -18.15 8.07
CA PRO A 47 12.18 -17.88 8.55
C PRO A 47 12.04 -16.54 9.30
N GLU A 48 13.05 -16.14 10.07
CA GLU A 48 12.99 -14.90 10.86
C GLU A 48 13.05 -13.67 9.96
N LYS A 49 13.91 -13.70 8.93
CA LYS A 49 14.00 -12.62 7.95
C LYS A 49 12.73 -12.53 7.11
N ILE A 50 12.16 -13.67 6.70
CA ILE A 50 10.88 -13.70 5.98
C ILE A 50 9.79 -13.03 6.82
N GLN A 51 9.69 -13.36 8.11
CA GLN A 51 8.71 -12.72 9.01
C GLN A 51 8.94 -11.21 9.13
N LYS A 52 10.19 -10.75 9.26
CA LYS A 52 10.53 -9.32 9.29
C LYS A 52 10.13 -8.60 7.99
N LEU A 53 10.36 -9.24 6.84
CA LEU A 53 9.96 -8.71 5.53
C LEU A 53 8.44 -8.66 5.36
N VAL A 54 7.72 -9.68 5.84
CA VAL A 54 6.25 -9.71 5.85
C VAL A 54 5.71 -8.58 6.73
N ALA A 55 6.24 -8.43 7.95
CA ALA A 55 5.87 -7.35 8.85
C ALA A 55 6.10 -5.98 8.21
N ARG A 56 7.23 -5.78 7.52
CA ARG A 56 7.49 -4.56 6.73
C ARG A 56 6.43 -4.32 5.66
N GLY A 57 5.99 -5.37 4.98
CA GLY A 57 4.88 -5.28 4.02
C GLY A 57 3.56 -4.84 4.65
N ASP A 58 3.26 -5.33 5.87
CA ASP A 58 2.07 -4.90 6.62
C ASP A 58 2.13 -3.42 7.03
N PHE A 59 3.32 -2.90 7.34
CA PHE A 59 3.50 -1.46 7.53
C PHE A 59 3.20 -0.67 6.25
N VAL A 60 3.66 -1.14 5.08
CA VAL A 60 3.37 -0.49 3.79
C VAL A 60 1.87 -0.49 3.48
N ILE A 61 1.13 -1.54 3.86
CA ILE A 61 -0.34 -1.56 3.74
C ILE A 61 -0.95 -0.38 4.50
N LYS A 62 -0.55 -0.18 5.76
CA LYS A 62 -1.07 0.92 6.60
C LYS A 62 -0.71 2.29 6.02
N GLU A 63 0.47 2.44 5.44
CA GLU A 63 0.86 3.68 4.75
C GLU A 63 -0.03 3.98 3.53
N LEU A 64 -0.36 2.95 2.74
CA LEU A 64 -1.26 3.09 1.59
C LEU A 64 -2.69 3.44 2.03
N GLU A 65 -3.18 2.84 3.11
CA GLU A 65 -4.48 3.18 3.69
C GLU A 65 -4.50 4.63 4.20
N ALA A 66 -3.46 5.05 4.91
CA ALA A 66 -3.31 6.42 5.39
C ALA A 66 -3.29 7.43 4.23
N LEU A 67 -2.58 7.12 3.14
CA LEU A 67 -2.56 7.93 1.93
C LEU A 67 -3.96 8.05 1.31
N TYR A 68 -4.71 6.95 1.28
CA TYR A 68 -6.08 6.93 0.79
C TYR A 68 -7.02 7.79 1.66
N PHE A 69 -6.92 7.69 2.99
CA PHE A 69 -7.68 8.53 3.92
C PHE A 69 -7.33 10.01 3.75
N LEU A 70 -6.04 10.35 3.61
CA LEU A 70 -5.59 11.72 3.40
C LEU A 70 -6.16 12.30 2.11
N ARG A 71 -6.20 11.52 1.02
CA ARG A 71 -6.80 11.94 -0.25
C ARG A 71 -8.29 12.22 -0.10
N LYS A 72 -9.03 11.35 0.60
CA LYS A 72 -10.45 11.57 0.92
C LYS A 72 -10.67 12.83 1.73
N TYR A 73 -9.88 13.01 2.79
CA TYR A 73 -9.96 14.19 3.65
C TYR A 73 -9.70 15.48 2.86
N ARG A 74 -8.66 15.52 2.01
CA ARG A 74 -8.37 16.68 1.14
C ARG A 74 -9.54 17.00 0.21
N ALA A 75 -10.14 15.99 -0.41
CA ALA A 75 -11.29 16.18 -1.29
C ALA A 75 -12.52 16.71 -0.54
N MET A 76 -12.79 16.18 0.65
CA MET A 76 -13.88 16.65 1.52
C MET A 76 -13.64 18.09 1.98
N LYS A 77 -12.43 18.40 2.46
CA LYS A 77 -12.05 19.75 2.90
C LYS A 77 -12.28 20.78 1.79
N LYS A 78 -11.85 20.48 0.56
CA LYS A 78 -12.06 21.36 -0.60
C LYS A 78 -13.55 21.61 -0.89
N ARG A 79 -14.41 20.62 -0.74
CA ARG A 79 -15.84 20.75 -1.07
C ARG A 79 -16.63 21.58 -0.06
N TYR A 80 -16.29 21.48 1.23
CA TYR A 80 -17.10 22.06 2.31
C TYR A 80 -16.46 23.26 3.01
N PHE A 81 -15.14 23.48 2.85
CA PHE A 81 -14.39 24.50 3.61
C PHE A 81 -13.59 25.47 2.73
N ASP A 82 -13.76 25.46 1.40
CA ASP A 82 -13.18 26.51 0.54
C ASP A 82 -13.91 27.85 0.78
N PRO A 83 -13.22 28.92 1.23
CA PRO A 83 -13.83 30.19 1.61
C PRO A 83 -14.41 30.99 0.42
N GLU A 84 -14.11 30.61 -0.82
CA GLU A 84 -14.61 31.29 -2.03
C GLU A 84 -16.12 31.08 -2.29
N LYS A 85 -16.81 30.24 -1.49
CA LYS A 85 -18.28 30.06 -1.56
C LYS A 85 -19.05 30.85 -0.49
N LYS A 86 -18.41 31.77 0.23
CA LYS A 86 -19.06 32.57 1.29
C LYS A 86 -19.46 34.00 0.90
N SER A 87 -19.28 34.42 -0.37
CA SER A 87 -19.52 35.81 -0.78
C SER A 87 -20.74 36.05 -1.69
N ASP A 88 -21.60 35.05 -1.90
CA ASP A 88 -22.84 35.20 -2.67
C ASP A 88 -24.07 34.98 -1.76
N THR A 89 -24.21 35.77 -0.70
CA THR A 89 -25.51 36.00 -0.05
C THR A 89 -25.55 37.39 0.57
#